data_AF-A0A2S9F930-F1
#
_entry.id   AF-A0A2S9F930-F1
#
_cell.length_a   1.000
_cell.length_b   1.000
_cell.length_c   1.000
_cell.angle_alpha   90.00
_cell.angle_beta   90.00
_cell.angle_gamma   90.00
#
_symmetry.space_group_name_H-M   'P 1'
#
loop_
_entity.id
_entity.type
_entity.pdbx_description
1 polymer ?
#
loop_
_entity_poly.entity_id
_entity_poly.type
_entity_poly.pdbx_seq_one_letter_code
_entity_poly.pdbx_strand_id
1 'polypeptide(L)'
;MAKLQLVQEPAADALLEANPFALLVGMLLDQQIPMEVAFGGPKKIADRIGSFDAGVIADYDPEAFAALCAQTPAVHRFPGSMAKRVQALAQVVVDEYGGDPTALWTDGADGREVLRR
;
A
#
# COMPACT_ATOMS: atom_id res chain seq x y z
N MET A 1 -2.28 14.97 15.42
CA MET A 1 -1.81 14.78 14.04
C MET A 1 -2.75 15.51 13.09
N ALA A 2 -2.28 15.93 11.92
CA ALA A 2 -3.13 16.50 10.89
C ALA A 2 -3.95 15.39 10.22
N LYS A 3 -5.22 15.66 9.91
CA LYS A 3 -6.10 14.72 9.20
C LYS A 3 -5.67 14.59 7.74
N LEU A 4 -5.49 13.36 7.26
CA LEU A 4 -5.20 13.12 5.84
C LEU A 4 -6.47 13.28 4.99
N GLN A 5 -6.32 13.86 3.80
CA GLN A 5 -7.40 14.08 2.81
C GLN A 5 -6.86 13.90 1.39
N LEU A 6 -6.26 12.74 1.11
CA LEU A 6 -5.63 12.44 -0.17
C LEU A 6 -6.60 11.82 -1.17
N VAL A 7 -7.60 11.06 -0.70
CA VAL A 7 -8.54 10.32 -1.55
C VAL A 7 -9.82 11.09 -1.80
N GLN A 8 -10.16 12.04 -0.92
CA GLN A 8 -11.46 12.72 -0.89
C GLN A 8 -12.61 11.75 -0.57
N GLU A 9 -12.31 10.66 0.13
CA GLU A 9 -13.27 9.66 0.62
C GLU A 9 -12.94 9.36 2.09
N PRO A 10 -13.84 9.68 3.05
CA PRO A 10 -13.53 9.62 4.47
C PRO A 10 -13.02 8.25 4.97
N ALA A 11 -13.54 7.14 4.47
CA ALA A 11 -13.12 5.82 4.95
C ALA A 11 -11.74 5.40 4.40
N ALA A 12 -11.42 5.75 3.14
CA ALA A 12 -10.11 5.56 2.56
C ALA A 12 -9.07 6.44 3.24
N ASP A 13 -9.38 7.72 3.45
CA ASP A 13 -8.48 8.65 4.15
C ASP A 13 -8.22 8.19 5.60
N ALA A 14 -9.24 7.68 6.30
CA ALA A 14 -9.08 7.11 7.64
C ALA A 14 -8.18 5.86 7.65
N LEU A 15 -8.26 5.00 6.62
CA LEU A 15 -7.35 3.85 6.47
C LEU A 15 -5.90 4.32 6.29
N LEU A 16 -5.66 5.32 5.44
CA LEU A 16 -4.31 5.86 5.21
C LEU A 16 -3.73 6.50 6.49
N GLU A 17 -4.57 7.15 7.29
CA GLU A 17 -4.16 7.77 8.56
C GLU A 17 -3.83 6.73 9.64
N ALA A 18 -4.61 5.64 9.71
CA ALA A 18 -4.44 4.60 10.72
C ALA A 18 -3.39 3.54 10.37
N ASN A 19 -3.05 3.38 9.09
CA ASN A 19 -2.20 2.29 8.61
C ASN A 19 -1.04 2.82 7.73
N PRO A 20 0.18 2.94 8.30
CA PRO A 20 1.36 3.40 7.54
C PRO A 20 1.70 2.54 6.32
N PHE A 21 1.37 1.24 6.34
CA PHE A 21 1.55 0.37 5.17
C PHE A 21 0.58 0.73 4.04
N ALA A 22 -0.67 1.08 4.37
CA ALA A 22 -1.62 1.60 3.38
C ALA A 22 -1.12 2.89 2.74
N LEU A 23 -0.51 3.78 3.53
CA LEU A 23 0.08 5.01 3.00
C LEU A 23 1.23 4.73 2.02
N LEU A 24 2.16 3.82 2.36
CA LEU A 24 3.24 3.42 1.46
C LEU A 24 2.73 2.76 0.17
N VAL A 25 1.72 1.89 0.27
CA VAL A 25 1.09 1.30 -0.92
C VAL A 25 0.43 2.36 -1.79
N GLY A 26 -0.22 3.37 -1.20
CA GLY A 26 -0.74 4.53 -1.93
C GLY A 26 0.34 5.26 -2.72
N MET A 27 1.50 5.55 -2.10
CA MET A 27 2.65 6.17 -2.75
C MET A 27 3.24 5.30 -3.88
N LEU A 28 3.32 3.99 -3.67
CA LEU A 28 3.76 3.04 -4.70
C LEU A 28 2.83 3.03 -5.92
N LEU A 29 1.53 3.16 -5.69
CA LEU A 29 0.50 3.17 -6.74
C LEU A 29 0.37 4.52 -7.46
N ASP A 30 0.95 5.60 -6.93
CA ASP A 30 0.91 6.94 -7.51
C ASP A 30 1.84 7.07 -8.72
N GLN A 31 1.51 6.30 -9.76
CA GLN A 31 2.33 6.13 -10.95
C GLN A 31 1.46 6.37 -12.17
N GLN A 32 1.53 7.61 -12.66
CA GLN A 32 0.86 8.05 -13.88
C GLN A 32 -0.69 7.93 -13.81
N ILE A 33 -1.27 8.08 -12.64
CA ILE A 33 -2.72 8.22 -12.43
C ILE A 33 -2.98 9.38 -11.47
N PRO A 34 -4.22 9.89 -11.36
CA PRO A 34 -4.53 10.89 -10.33
C PRO A 34 -4.23 10.36 -8.93
N MET A 35 -3.70 11.23 -8.08
CA MET A 35 -3.31 10.90 -6.70
C MET A 35 -4.48 10.31 -5.91
N GLU A 36 -5.68 10.88 -6.05
CA GLU A 36 -6.88 10.42 -5.37
C GLU A 36 -7.21 8.97 -5.73
N VAL A 37 -6.96 8.57 -6.98
CA VAL A 37 -7.18 7.19 -7.45
C VAL A 37 -6.12 6.24 -6.90
N ALA A 38 -4.86 6.67 -6.89
CA ALA A 38 -3.74 5.87 -6.37
C ALA A 38 -3.90 5.59 -4.87
N PHE A 39 -4.09 6.66 -4.08
CA PHE A 39 -4.24 6.58 -2.64
C PHE A 39 -5.57 5.93 -2.21
N GLY A 40 -6.57 5.84 -3.10
CA GLY A 40 -7.76 5.00 -2.90
C GLY A 40 -7.53 3.50 -3.14
N GLY A 41 -6.40 3.12 -3.74
CA GLY A 41 -6.03 1.73 -4.04
C GLY A 41 -6.00 0.80 -2.81
N PRO A 42 -5.33 1.17 -1.70
CA PRO A 42 -5.34 0.41 -0.45
C PRO A 42 -6.74 0.05 0.04
N LYS A 43 -7.68 1.00 0.01
CA LYS A 43 -9.06 0.77 0.43
C LYS A 43 -9.76 -0.27 -0.43
N LYS A 44 -9.59 -0.22 -1.76
CA LYS A 44 -10.15 -1.24 -2.67
C LYS A 44 -9.60 -2.64 -2.40
N ILE A 45 -8.30 -2.75 -2.11
CA ILE A 45 -7.68 -4.04 -1.74
C ILE A 45 -8.26 -4.51 -0.40
N ALA A 46 -8.34 -3.63 0.59
CA ALA A 46 -8.89 -3.91 1.91
C ALA A 46 -10.33 -4.43 1.82
N ASP A 47 -11.18 -3.80 1.01
CA ASP A 47 -12.57 -4.20 0.83
C ASP A 47 -12.72 -5.58 0.16
N ARG A 48 -11.77 -5.96 -0.70
CA ARG A 48 -11.79 -7.24 -1.43
C ARG A 48 -11.21 -8.39 -0.61
N ILE A 49 -10.18 -8.13 0.20
CA ILE A 49 -9.54 -9.12 1.07
C ILE A 49 -10.25 -9.23 2.44
N GLY A 50 -10.91 -8.16 2.88
CA GLY A 50 -11.51 -8.03 4.21
C GLY A 50 -10.54 -7.51 5.28
N SER A 51 -9.28 -7.26 4.93
CA SER A 51 -8.24 -6.68 5.80
C SER A 51 -7.16 -5.99 4.96
N PHE A 52 -6.32 -5.18 5.61
CA PHE A 52 -5.17 -4.57 4.95
C PHE A 52 -3.93 -4.72 5.85
N ASP A 53 -3.18 -5.78 5.61
CA ASP A 53 -2.02 -6.19 6.38
C ASP A 53 -0.90 -6.64 5.43
N ALA A 54 0.36 -6.32 5.77
CA ALA A 54 1.51 -6.62 4.93
C ALA A 54 1.73 -8.14 4.81
N GLY A 55 1.60 -8.89 5.91
CA GLY A 55 1.72 -10.35 5.91
C GLY A 55 0.66 -11.01 5.05
N VAL A 56 -0.61 -10.61 5.22
CA VAL A 56 -1.73 -11.13 4.41
C VAL A 56 -1.51 -10.88 2.90
N ILE A 57 -1.00 -9.71 2.52
CA ILE A 57 -0.77 -9.37 1.12
C ILE A 57 0.47 -10.09 0.56
N ALA A 58 1.54 -10.21 1.35
CA ALA A 58 2.75 -10.94 0.99
C ALA A 58 2.46 -12.43 0.75
N ASP A 59 1.70 -13.07 1.64
CA ASP A 59 1.35 -14.50 1.58
C ASP A 59 0.23 -14.82 0.58
N TYR A 60 -0.42 -13.81 -0.01
CA TYR A 60 -1.53 -14.02 -0.94
C TYR A 60 -1.05 -14.72 -2.21
N ASP A 61 -1.86 -15.64 -2.76
CA ASP A 61 -1.56 -16.25 -4.06
C ASP A 61 -1.38 -15.15 -5.14
N PRO A 62 -0.23 -15.09 -5.84
CA PRO A 62 0.06 -13.96 -6.71
C PRO A 62 -0.91 -13.78 -7.89
N GLU A 63 -1.42 -14.88 -8.43
CA GLU A 63 -2.39 -14.83 -9.54
C GLU A 63 -3.76 -14.37 -9.05
N ALA A 64 -4.21 -14.88 -7.90
CA ALA A 64 -5.44 -14.47 -7.25
C ALA A 64 -5.37 -12.99 -6.81
N PHE A 65 -4.24 -12.53 -6.26
CA PHE A 65 -4.06 -11.13 -5.88
C PHE A 65 -4.07 -10.20 -7.09
N ALA A 66 -3.38 -10.56 -8.18
CA ALA A 66 -3.41 -9.81 -9.42
C ALA A 66 -4.82 -9.73 -10.02
N ALA A 67 -5.57 -10.85 -10.02
CA ALA A 67 -6.95 -10.89 -10.46
C ALA A 67 -7.84 -10.00 -9.57
N LEU A 68 -7.65 -10.05 -8.25
CA LEU A 68 -8.33 -9.20 -7.28
C LEU A 68 -8.07 -7.73 -7.56
N CYS A 69 -6.83 -7.30 -7.78
CA CYS A 69 -6.49 -5.92 -8.15
C CYS A 69 -7.08 -5.48 -9.50
N ALA A 70 -7.29 -6.42 -10.42
CA ALA A 70 -7.86 -6.18 -11.75
C ALA A 70 -9.40 -6.08 -11.76
N GLN A 71 -10.10 -6.50 -10.71
CA GLN A 71 -11.56 -6.39 -10.62
C GLN A 71 -12.02 -4.93 -10.83
N THR A 72 -13.00 -4.73 -11.70
CA THR A 72 -13.55 -3.41 -12.03
C THR A 72 -14.36 -2.81 -10.87
N PRO A 73 -14.16 -1.54 -10.50
CA PRO A 73 -13.13 -0.64 -10.99
C PRO A 73 -11.74 -1.06 -10.48
N ALA A 74 -10.77 -1.22 -11.39
CA ALA A 74 -9.44 -1.71 -11.06
C ALA A 74 -8.73 -0.85 -10.01
N VAL A 75 -7.79 -1.44 -9.27
CA VAL A 75 -6.93 -0.73 -8.32
C VAL A 75 -6.04 0.28 -9.04
N HIS A 76 -5.52 -0.09 -10.21
CA HIS A 76 -4.66 0.76 -11.04
C HIS A 76 -4.96 0.53 -12.52
N ARG A 77 -4.54 1.46 -13.40
CA ARG A 77 -4.58 1.28 -14.87
C ARG A 77 -3.62 0.20 -15.40
N PHE A 78 -2.74 -0.31 -14.54
CA PHE A 78 -1.78 -1.39 -14.82
C PHE A 78 -1.91 -2.47 -13.72
N PRO A 79 -3.08 -3.12 -13.58
CA PRO A 79 -3.42 -3.85 -12.37
C PRO A 79 -2.48 -5.02 -12.09
N GLY A 80 -2.08 -5.80 -13.12
CA GLY A 80 -1.18 -6.93 -12.93
C GLY A 80 0.23 -6.54 -12.49
N SER A 81 0.84 -5.53 -13.14
CA SER A 81 2.20 -5.10 -12.77
C SER A 81 2.23 -4.39 -11.42
N MET A 82 1.19 -3.62 -11.10
CA MET A 82 1.11 -2.95 -9.80
C MET A 82 0.80 -3.91 -8.67
N ALA A 83 -0.04 -4.93 -8.89
CA ALA A 83 -0.27 -5.99 -7.90
C ALA A 83 1.05 -6.69 -7.51
N LYS A 84 1.88 -7.06 -8.50
CA LYS A 84 3.21 -7.64 -8.25
C LYS A 84 4.11 -6.71 -7.43
N ARG A 85 4.10 -5.41 -7.71
CA ARG A 85 4.88 -4.42 -6.95
C ARG A 85 4.36 -4.26 -5.52
N VAL A 86 3.05 -4.28 -5.32
CA VAL A 86 2.43 -4.20 -3.99
C VAL A 86 2.80 -5.43 -3.16
N GLN A 87 2.75 -6.64 -3.72
CA GLN A 87 3.21 -7.84 -3.01
C GLN A 87 4.71 -7.81 -2.73
N ALA A 88 5.54 -7.36 -3.67
CA ALA A 88 6.98 -7.22 -3.45
C ALA A 88 7.28 -6.23 -2.32
N LEU A 89 6.58 -5.10 -2.27
CA LEU A 89 6.68 -4.15 -1.16
C LEU A 89 6.24 -4.80 0.17
N ALA A 90 5.12 -5.52 0.17
CA ALA A 90 4.62 -6.24 1.34
C ALA A 90 5.67 -7.24 1.86
N GLN A 91 6.27 -8.01 0.96
CA GLN A 91 7.30 -8.99 1.29
C GLN A 91 8.52 -8.33 1.95
N VAL A 92 9.03 -7.22 1.39
CA VAL A 92 10.15 -6.47 1.99
C VAL A 92 9.79 -5.97 3.40
N VAL A 93 8.58 -5.40 3.57
CA VAL A 93 8.11 -4.93 4.88
C VAL A 93 8.02 -6.07 5.89
N VAL A 94 7.60 -7.27 5.48
CA VAL A 94 7.54 -8.46 6.33
C VAL A 94 8.94 -8.95 6.68
N ASP A 95 9.78 -9.19 5.68
CA ASP A 95 11.08 -9.84 5.83
C ASP A 95 12.10 -8.97 6.58
N GLU A 96 12.14 -7.68 6.27
CA GLU A 96 13.16 -6.77 6.79
C GLU A 96 12.68 -5.96 7.99
N TYR A 97 11.37 -5.72 8.09
CA TYR A 97 10.79 -4.81 9.07
C TYR A 97 9.70 -5.45 9.94
N GLY A 98 9.54 -6.78 9.90
CA GLY A 98 8.62 -7.52 10.76
C GLY A 98 7.15 -7.16 10.56
N GLY A 99 6.79 -6.65 9.38
CA GLY A 99 5.44 -6.18 9.06
C GLY A 99 5.15 -4.73 9.42
N ASP A 100 6.06 -4.03 10.10
CA ASP A 100 5.89 -2.61 10.48
C ASP A 100 6.74 -1.70 9.59
N PRO A 101 6.15 -1.03 8.59
CA PRO A 101 6.91 -0.14 7.72
C PRO A 101 7.43 1.11 8.42
N THR A 102 6.96 1.46 9.63
CA THR A 102 7.52 2.61 10.34
C THR A 102 8.97 2.37 10.78
N ALA A 103 9.36 1.11 10.95
CA ALA A 103 10.73 0.71 11.28
C ALA A 103 11.75 1.11 10.19
N LEU A 104 11.31 1.47 8.97
CA LEU A 104 12.18 2.04 7.95
C LEU A 104 12.86 3.35 8.40
N TRP A 105 12.23 4.13 9.28
CA TRP A 105 12.71 5.46 9.68
C TRP A 105 12.63 5.76 11.19
N THR A 106 12.14 4.83 12.02
CA THR A 106 12.02 5.02 13.48
C THR A 106 13.18 4.43 14.28
N ASP A 107 14.15 3.80 13.64
CA ASP A 107 15.34 3.19 14.27
C ASP A 107 16.45 4.19 14.63
N GLY A 108 16.21 5.49 14.45
CA GLY A 108 17.19 6.55 14.68
C GLY A 108 18.06 6.89 13.47
N ALA A 109 17.80 6.29 12.30
CA ALA A 109 18.42 6.66 11.03
C ALA A 109 18.19 8.13 10.66
N ASP A 110 19.20 8.76 10.05
CA ASP A 110 19.03 10.08 9.43
C ASP A 110 18.43 9.94 8.02
N GLY A 111 17.99 11.06 7.43
CA GLY A 111 17.37 11.03 6.11
C GLY A 111 18.27 10.50 4.98
N ARG A 112 19.60 10.58 5.12
CA ARG A 112 20.53 10.02 4.11
C ARG A 112 20.66 8.51 4.23
N GLU A 113 20.59 7.97 5.44
CA GLU A 113 20.51 6.54 5.68
C GLU A 113 19.19 5.98 5.14
N VAL A 114 18.06 6.62 5.47
CA VAL A 114 16.74 6.19 4.96
C VAL A 114 16.69 6.21 3.43
N LEU A 115 17.26 7.23 2.77
CA LEU A 115 17.31 7.31 1.30
C LEU A 115 18.15 6.19 0.65
N ARG A 116 19.11 5.59 1.36
CA ARG A 116 19.95 4.51 0.82
C ARG A 116 19.29 3.13 0.88
N ARG A 117 18.25 2.97 1.71
CA ARG A 117 17.42 1.76 1.80
C ARG A 117 16.50 1.69 0.58
#